data_AF-A0A4Y3RU88-F1
#
_entry.id   AF-A0A4Y3RU88-F1
#
_cell.length_a   1.000
_cell.length_b   1.000
_cell.length_c   1.000
_cell.angle_alpha   90.00
_cell.angle_beta   90.00
_cell.angle_gamma   90.00
#
_symmetry.space_group_name_H-M   'P 1'
#
loop_
_entity.id
_entity.type
_entity.pdbx_description
1 polymer ?
#
loop_
_entity_poly.entity_id
_entity_poly.type
_entity_poly.pdbx_seq_one_letter_code
_entity_poly.pdbx_strand_id
1 'polypeptide(L)'
;MSDLAKVADELRVAHAEGKGAVELALLSMAKLGPAFGVISFIAVFRMAFDVPIHVLQRAQAWERFGGGGVQISDQEFSALLSPRLTD
;
A
#
# COMPACT_ATOMS: atom_id res chain seq x y z
N MET A 1 -2.71 17.48 10.75
CA MET A 1 -2.31 16.46 9.75
C MET A 1 -3.46 15.49 9.61
N SER A 2 -3.87 15.14 8.39
CA SER A 2 -4.84 14.06 8.20
C SER A 2 -4.25 12.73 8.65
N ASP A 3 -5.07 11.80 9.14
CA ASP A 3 -4.60 10.47 9.58
C ASP A 3 -3.84 9.75 8.46
N LEU A 4 -4.24 9.95 7.20
CA LEU A 4 -3.55 9.42 6.02
C LEU A 4 -2.13 9.95 5.85
N ALA A 5 -1.88 11.24 6.13
CA ALA A 5 -0.54 11.82 6.04
C ALA A 5 0.41 11.22 7.08
N LYS A 6 -0.08 11.04 8.31
CA LYS A 6 0.69 10.40 9.38
C LYS A 6 1.02 8.94 9.03
N VAL A 7 0.04 8.19 8.50
CA VAL A 7 0.30 6.80 8.07
C VAL A 7 1.30 6.76 6.91
N ALA A 8 1.23 7.70 5.96
CA ALA A 8 2.20 7.79 4.88
C ALA A 8 3.63 8.03 5.39
N ASP A 9 3.81 8.93 6.36
CA ASP A 9 5.11 9.17 6.99
C ASP A 9 5.63 7.90 7.70
N GLU A 10 4.75 7.20 8.43
CA GLU A 10 5.09 5.93 9.08
C GLU A 10 5.45 4.83 8.07
N LEU A 11 4.84 4.81 6.88
CA LEU A 11 5.22 3.87 5.82
C LEU A 11 6.62 4.17 5.29
N ARG A 12 6.99 5.45 5.10
CA ARG A 12 8.36 5.80 4.66
C ARG A 12 9.40 5.36 5.68
N VAL A 13 9.17 5.62 6.97
CA VAL A 13 10.05 5.17 8.06
C VAL A 13 10.20 3.64 8.03
N ALA A 14 9.08 2.93 7.94
CA ALA A 14 9.09 1.48 7.91
C ALA A 14 9.79 0.92 6.66
N HIS A 15 9.68 1.60 5.52
CA HIS A 15 10.38 1.22 4.31
C HIS A 15 11.90 1.43 4.43
N ALA A 16 12.32 2.55 5.03
CA ALA A 16 13.73 2.82 5.34
C ALA A 16 14.33 1.79 6.33
N GLU A 17 13.50 1.20 7.19
CA GLU A 17 13.87 0.07 8.07
C GLU A 17 13.93 -1.29 7.33
N GLY A 18 13.65 -1.31 6.02
CA GLY A 18 13.76 -2.50 5.16
C GLY A 18 12.45 -3.24 4.90
N LYS A 19 11.29 -2.69 5.30
CA LYS A 19 10.00 -3.36 5.03
C LYS A 19 9.63 -3.32 3.55
N GLY A 20 9.17 -4.47 3.06
CA GLY A 20 8.70 -4.65 1.68
C GLY A 20 7.24 -4.24 1.48
N ALA A 21 6.78 -4.26 0.23
CA ALA A 21 5.45 -3.80 -0.17
C ALA A 21 4.29 -4.44 0.63
N VAL A 22 4.33 -5.77 0.83
CA VAL A 22 3.29 -6.49 1.60
C VAL A 22 3.27 -6.05 3.06
N GLU A 23 4.43 -5.91 3.69
CA GLU A 23 4.55 -5.48 5.08
C GLU A 23 4.05 -4.04 5.27
N LEU A 24 4.35 -3.16 4.32
CA LEU A 24 3.83 -1.78 4.31
C LEU A 24 2.32 -1.74 4.13
N ALA A 25 1.78 -2.61 3.27
CA ALA A 25 0.33 -2.68 3.06
C ALA A 25 -0.38 -3.23 4.31
N LEU A 26 0.17 -4.26 4.96
CA LEU A 26 -0.31 -4.76 6.24
C LEU A 26 -0.20 -3.71 7.35
N LEU A 27 0.89 -2.94 7.40
CA LEU A 27 1.05 -1.84 8.34
C LEU A 27 -0.03 -0.78 8.13
N SER A 28 -0.30 -0.39 6.88
CA SER A 28 -1.36 0.58 6.57
C SER A 28 -2.75 0.06 6.98
N MET A 29 -3.02 -1.24 6.79
CA MET A 29 -4.25 -1.89 7.24
C MET A 29 -4.38 -1.87 8.76
N ALA A 30 -3.32 -2.21 9.49
CA ALA A 30 -3.31 -2.17 10.95
C ALA A 30 -3.50 -0.75 11.51
N LYS A 31 -2.92 0.26 10.86
CA LYS A 31 -2.98 1.67 11.29
C LYS A 31 -4.33 2.32 11.01
N LEU A 32 -4.94 2.00 9.87
CA LEU A 32 -6.22 2.58 9.45
C LEU A 32 -7.42 1.79 9.95
N GLY A 33 -7.24 0.51 10.30
CA GLY A 33 -8.29 -0.34 10.83
C GLY A 33 -9.53 -0.35 9.92
N PRO A 34 -10.74 -0.06 10.43
CA PRO A 34 -11.96 -0.02 9.63
C PRO A 34 -11.96 1.00 8.47
N ALA A 35 -11.09 2.02 8.52
CA ALA A 35 -10.94 3.00 7.45
C ALA A 35 -10.03 2.49 6.31
N PHE A 36 -9.43 1.31 6.46
CA PHE A 36 -8.64 0.70 5.42
C PHE A 36 -9.53 0.18 4.28
N GLY A 37 -9.21 0.60 3.07
CA GLY A 37 -9.86 0.18 1.85
C GLY A 37 -9.08 0.69 0.64
N VAL A 38 -9.59 0.44 -0.56
CA VAL A 38 -8.88 0.77 -1.82
C VAL A 38 -8.52 2.26 -1.90
N ILE A 39 -9.44 3.16 -1.53
CA ILE A 39 -9.22 4.61 -1.61
C ILE A 39 -8.12 5.05 -0.63
N SER A 40 -8.17 4.59 0.62
CA SER A 40 -7.18 4.96 1.63
C SER A 40 -5.82 4.33 1.36
N PHE A 41 -5.78 3.09 0.85
CA PHE A 41 -4.57 2.46 0.33
C PHE A 41 -3.92 3.30 -0.78
N ILE A 42 -4.69 3.66 -1.82
CA ILE A 42 -4.19 4.48 -2.93
C ILE A 42 -3.65 5.81 -2.41
N ALA A 43 -4.40 6.48 -1.55
CA ALA A 43 -4.00 7.77 -0.99
C ALA A 43 -2.68 7.67 -0.22
N VAL A 44 -2.58 6.74 0.73
CA VAL A 44 -1.40 6.58 1.57
C VAL A 44 -0.17 6.19 0.76
N PHE A 45 -0.26 5.21 -0.13
CA PHE A 45 0.90 4.78 -0.93
C PHE A 45 1.35 5.84 -1.93
N ARG A 46 0.42 6.61 -2.50
CA ARG A 46 0.74 7.75 -3.36
C ARG A 46 1.40 8.88 -2.57
N MET A 47 0.90 9.17 -1.37
CA MET A 47 1.52 10.17 -0.50
C MET A 47 2.92 9.74 -0.04
N ALA A 48 3.12 8.46 0.27
CA ALA A 48 4.38 7.93 0.77
C ALA A 48 5.47 7.84 -0.31
N PHE A 49 5.17 7.27 -1.47
CA PHE A 49 6.21 6.88 -2.46
C PHE A 49 5.94 7.40 -3.88
N ASP A 50 4.99 8.33 -4.04
CA ASP A 50 4.53 8.86 -5.34
C ASP A 50 4.23 7.78 -6.41
N VAL A 51 3.72 6.62 -5.96
CA VAL A 51 3.43 5.51 -6.87
C VAL A 51 2.40 5.93 -7.93
N PRO A 52 2.63 5.63 -9.23
CA PRO A 52 1.68 5.97 -10.27
C PRO A 52 0.31 5.34 -10.03
N ILE A 53 -0.75 6.13 -10.27
CA ILE A 53 -2.12 5.71 -9.98
C ILE A 53 -2.52 4.41 -10.68
N HIS A 54 -2.07 4.19 -11.92
CA HIS A 54 -2.39 2.96 -12.68
C HIS A 54 -1.77 1.71 -12.04
N VAL A 55 -0.60 1.83 -11.40
CA VAL A 55 0.04 0.74 -10.65
C VAL A 55 -0.79 0.42 -9.41
N LEU A 56 -1.21 1.45 -8.66
CA LEU A 56 -2.04 1.28 -7.47
C LEU A 56 -3.43 0.71 -7.79
N GLN A 57 -4.01 1.12 -8.93
CA GLN A 57 -5.25 0.53 -9.46
C GLN A 57 -5.09 -0.95 -9.81
N ARG A 58 -3.92 -1.38 -10.29
CA ARG A 58 -3.66 -2.83 -10.48
C ARG A 58 -3.47 -3.52 -9.14
N ALA A 59 -2.79 -2.88 -8.18
CA ALA A 59 -2.52 -3.40 -6.85
C ALA A 59 -3.78 -3.60 -6.00
N GLN A 60 -4.88 -2.90 -6.30
CA GLN A 60 -6.19 -3.13 -5.65
C GLN A 60 -6.71 -4.57 -5.82
N ALA A 61 -6.22 -5.29 -6.84
CA ALA A 61 -6.55 -6.69 -7.07
C ALA A 61 -5.89 -7.64 -6.07
N TRP A 62 -5.10 -7.14 -5.11
CA TRP A 62 -4.49 -7.96 -4.08
C TRP A 62 -5.55 -8.75 -3.32
N GLU A 63 -5.32 -10.06 -3.16
CA GLU A 63 -6.27 -11.00 -2.55
C GLU A 63 -6.79 -10.54 -1.18
N ARG A 64 -5.97 -9.80 -0.42
CA ARG A 64 -6.31 -9.32 0.92
C ARG A 64 -7.34 -8.18 0.96
N PHE A 65 -7.66 -7.57 -0.19
CA PHE A 65 -8.84 -6.68 -0.28
C PHE A 65 -10.15 -7.46 -0.37
N GLY A 66 -10.12 -8.78 -0.58
CA GLY A 66 -11.30 -9.65 -0.51
C GLY A 66 -12.27 -9.52 -1.69
N GLY A 67 -11.85 -8.95 -2.83
CA GLY A 67 -12.70 -8.80 -4.01
C GLY A 67 -12.78 -10.09 -4.84
N GLY A 68 -13.98 -10.53 -5.24
CA GLY A 68 -14.21 -11.79 -5.97
C GLY A 68 -13.78 -11.82 -7.46
N GLY A 69 -12.95 -10.88 -7.90
CA GLY A 69 -12.42 -10.81 -9.26
C GLY A 69 -11.10 -11.58 -9.43
N VAL A 70 -10.36 -11.31 -10.51
CA VAL A 70 -8.98 -11.84 -10.68
C VAL A 70 -8.08 -11.21 -9.63
N GLN A 71 -7.70 -12.01 -8.64
CA GLN A 71 -6.84 -11.59 -7.53
C GLN A 71 -5.35 -11.77 -7.89
N ILE A 72 -4.49 -10.97 -7.26
CA ILE A 72 -3.04 -11.15 -7.30
C ILE A 72 -2.53 -11.55 -5.90
N SER A 73 -1.54 -12.45 -5.88
CA SER A 73 -0.88 -12.94 -4.66
C SER A 73 0.02 -11.89 -4.01
N ASP A 74 0.48 -12.15 -2.78
CA ASP A 74 1.51 -11.35 -2.10
C ASP A 74 2.79 -11.18 -2.94
N GLN A 75 3.20 -12.21 -3.67
CA GLN A 75 4.38 -12.18 -4.52
C GLN A 75 4.18 -11.24 -5.72
N GLU A 76 3.04 -11.34 -6.41
CA GLU A 76 2.71 -10.47 -7.54
C GLU A 76 2.49 -9.03 -7.11
N PHE A 77 1.84 -8.82 -5.96
CA PHE A 77 1.68 -7.51 -5.34
C PHE A 77 3.05 -6.87 -5.02
N SER A 78 3.96 -7.64 -4.44
CA SER A 78 5.33 -7.18 -4.16
C SER A 78 6.08 -6.86 -5.44
N ALA A 79 6.04 -7.73 -6.45
CA ALA A 79 6.70 -7.50 -7.74
C ALA A 79 6.18 -6.22 -8.44
N LEU A 80 4.89 -5.92 -8.28
CA LEU A 80 4.25 -4.74 -8.84
C LEU A 80 4.70 -3.44 -8.15
N LEU A 81 4.80 -3.44 -6.82
CA LEU A 81 5.05 -2.22 -6.04
C LEU A 81 6.53 -1.99 -5.73
N SER A 82 7.31 -3.03 -5.43
CA SER A 82 8.71 -2.89 -4.99
C SER A 82 9.58 -2.00 -5.88
N PRO A 83 9.50 -2.02 -7.22
CA PRO A 83 10.28 -1.13 -8.08
C PRO A 83 9.95 0.37 -7.93
N ARG A 84 8.85 0.70 -7.23
CA ARG A 84 8.29 2.04 -7.07
C ARG A 84 8.29 2.50 -5.61
N LEU A 85 8.76 1.68 -4.68
CA LEU A 85 8.99 2.06 -3.29
C LEU A 85 10.38 2.70 -3.23
N THR A 86 10.46 3.95 -3.65
CA THR A 86 11.67 4.77 -3.54
C THR A 86 11.39 5.92 -2.60
N ASP A 87 12.36 6.24 -1.73
CA ASP A 87 12.34 7.47 -0.92
C ASP A 87 12.41 8.74 -1.77
#